data_AF-A0A948UK74-F1
#
_entry.id   AF-A0A948UK74-F1
#
_cell.length_a   1.000
_cell.length_b   1.000
_cell.length_c   1.000
_cell.angle_alpha   90.00
_cell.angle_beta   90.00
_cell.angle_gamma   90.00
#
_symmetry.space_group_name_H-M   'P 1'
#
loop_
_entity.id
_entity.type
_entity.pdbx_description
1 polymer ?
#
loop_
_entity_poly.entity_id
_entity_poly.type
_entity_poly.pdbx_seq_one_letter_code
_entity_poly.pdbx_strand_id
1 'polypeptide(L)'
;LLGLMDGIKYERPDQDNFYVEFGITCFNAEVIEFENRIWAEKEIEKGRQFITRFGKAIGFETINDTVLKLAQKMGYVVVVRKDPRKGYVRIKTLPDNGSKGADLTLAYEQLKKIDPDATWFLHVSGKMLLNGTPKNPKMKPTKLGLDDIIKVLEKI
;
A
#
# COMPACT_ATOMS: atom_id res chain seq x y z
N LEU A 1 4.89 14.17 20.07
CA LEU A 1 5.73 13.56 21.10
C LEU A 1 5.67 14.33 22.42
N LEU A 2 5.94 15.64 22.44
CA LEU A 2 5.94 16.46 23.67
C LEU A 2 4.68 16.28 24.54
N GLY A 3 3.48 16.45 23.97
CA GLY A 3 2.24 16.24 24.73
C GLY A 3 2.01 14.81 25.25
N LEU A 4 2.59 13.79 24.59
CA LEU A 4 2.55 12.41 25.10
C LEU A 4 3.52 12.24 26.28
N MET A 5 4.70 12.86 26.21
CA MET A 5 5.68 12.87 27.30
C MET A 5 5.13 13.54 28.55
N ASP A 6 4.43 14.66 28.40
CA ASP A 6 3.80 15.35 29.53
C ASP A 6 2.69 14.49 30.16
N GLY A 7 1.86 13.84 29.33
CA GLY A 7 0.85 12.89 29.83
C GLY A 7 1.46 11.69 30.58
N ILE A 8 2.54 11.11 30.06
CA ILE A 8 3.24 9.98 30.68
C ILE A 8 3.85 10.36 32.03
N LYS A 9 4.31 11.60 32.21
CA LYS A 9 4.81 12.08 33.51
C LYS A 9 3.72 12.09 34.59
N TYR A 10 2.47 12.35 34.21
CA TYR A 10 1.34 12.23 35.13
C TYR A 10 0.95 10.76 35.40
N GLU A 11 1.01 9.90 34.38
CA GLU A 11 0.70 8.46 34.53
C GLU A 11 1.75 7.72 35.37
N ARG A 12 3.03 8.07 35.18
CA ARG A 12 4.18 7.45 35.84
C ARG A 12 5.12 8.50 36.41
N PRO A 13 4.81 9.11 37.56
CA PRO A 13 5.64 10.17 38.15
C PRO A 13 7.05 9.71 38.48
N ASP A 14 8.03 10.60 38.30
CA ASP A 14 9.45 10.46 38.69
C ASP A 14 10.18 9.22 38.12
N GLN A 15 9.68 8.65 37.02
CA GLN A 15 10.31 7.53 36.33
C GLN A 15 11.17 8.00 35.15
N ASP A 16 12.23 8.76 35.43
CA ASP A 16 13.07 9.39 34.41
C ASP A 16 13.67 8.40 33.39
N ASN A 17 14.14 7.25 33.85
CA ASN A 17 14.65 6.20 32.96
C ASN A 17 13.60 5.74 31.95
N PHE A 18 12.34 5.59 32.40
CA PHE A 18 11.24 5.19 31.53
C PHE A 18 10.95 6.28 30.48
N TYR A 19 10.98 7.56 30.86
CA TYR A 19 10.76 8.66 29.91
C TYR A 19 11.81 8.67 28.80
N VAL A 20 13.07 8.46 29.17
CA VAL A 20 14.19 8.39 28.22
C VAL A 20 14.04 7.18 27.31
N GLU A 21 13.80 5.99 27.85
CA GLU A 21 13.61 4.76 27.07
C GLU A 21 12.41 4.86 26.11
N PHE A 22 11.30 5.44 26.56
CA PHE A 22 10.14 5.68 25.72
C PHE A 22 10.47 6.66 24.58
N GLY A 23 11.16 7.76 24.89
CA GLY A 23 11.63 8.72 23.88
C GLY A 23 12.53 8.05 22.84
N ILE A 24 13.52 7.28 23.28
CA ILE A 24 14.42 6.51 22.40
C ILE A 24 13.63 5.53 21.53
N THR A 25 12.65 4.83 22.11
CA THR A 25 11.79 3.90 21.37
C THR A 25 11.02 4.61 20.26
N CYS A 26 10.45 5.79 20.55
CA CYS A 26 9.78 6.60 19.53
C CYS A 26 10.73 7.04 18.42
N PHE A 27 11.94 7.49 18.76
CA PHE A 27 12.92 7.91 17.75
C PHE A 27 13.43 6.75 16.90
N ASN A 28 13.67 5.58 17.50
CA ASN A 28 14.04 4.37 16.76
C ASN A 28 12.94 3.95 15.77
N ALA A 29 11.67 4.03 16.18
CA ALA A 29 10.54 3.75 15.28
C ALA A 29 10.50 4.73 14.09
N GLU A 30 10.77 6.02 14.32
CA GLU A 30 10.84 7.04 13.26
C GLU A 30 11.99 6.76 12.28
N VAL A 31 13.17 6.35 12.79
CA VAL A 31 14.31 5.96 11.96
C VAL A 31 13.96 4.79 11.04
N ILE A 32 13.31 3.74 11.58
CA ILE A 32 12.85 2.60 10.78
C ILE A 32 11.87 3.05 9.69
N GLU A 33 10.99 4.01 9.98
CA GLU A 33 10.07 4.53 8.97
C GLU A 33 10.79 5.31 7.85
N PHE A 34 11.84 6.06 8.18
CA PHE A 34 12.70 6.68 7.17
C PHE A 34 13.45 5.66 6.33
N GLU A 35 14.02 4.62 6.93
CA GLU A 35 14.67 3.52 6.20
C GLU A 35 13.69 2.82 5.25
N ASN A 36 12.46 2.54 5.71
CA ASN A 36 11.39 1.97 4.89
C ASN A 36 11.03 2.87 3.70
N ARG A 37 11.04 4.19 3.90
CA ARG A 37 10.80 5.15 2.81
C ARG A 37 11.94 5.17 1.81
N ILE A 38 13.19 5.23 2.25
CA ILE A 38 14.37 5.19 1.37
C ILE A 38 14.40 3.90 0.57
N TRP A 39 14.06 2.78 1.21
CA TRP A 39 13.93 1.51 0.51
C TRP A 39 12.79 1.54 -0.51
N ALA A 40 11.62 2.10 -0.17
CA ALA A 40 10.52 2.26 -1.11
C ALA A 40 10.91 3.09 -2.34
N GLU A 41 11.71 4.15 -2.18
CA GLU A 41 12.25 4.96 -3.29
C GLU A 41 13.08 4.09 -4.25
N LYS A 42 13.99 3.26 -3.73
CA LYS A 42 14.79 2.32 -4.53
C LYS A 42 13.97 1.25 -5.23
N GLU A 43 12.90 0.77 -4.59
CA GLU A 43 11.98 -0.20 -5.20
C GLU A 43 11.16 0.44 -6.32
N ILE A 44 10.79 1.72 -6.18
CA ILE A 44 10.04 2.45 -7.20
C ILE A 44 10.87 2.63 -8.48
N GLU A 45 12.16 2.90 -8.36
CA GLU A 45 13.08 2.99 -9.51
C GLU A 45 13.13 1.70 -10.33
N LYS A 46 12.98 0.55 -9.67
CA LYS A 46 12.96 -0.78 -10.30
C LYS A 46 11.56 -1.25 -10.71
N GLY A 47 10.53 -0.46 -10.41
CA GLY A 47 9.14 -0.83 -10.66
C GLY A 47 8.82 -0.94 -12.14
N ARG A 48 7.88 -1.82 -12.47
CA ARG A 48 7.40 -2.00 -13.85
C ARG A 48 6.44 -0.88 -14.19
N GLN A 49 6.88 0.06 -15.02
CA GLN A 49 6.06 1.18 -15.48
C GLN A 49 5.24 0.77 -16.69
N PHE A 50 3.98 1.19 -16.72
CA PHE A 50 3.05 0.95 -17.82
C PHE A 50 2.05 2.10 -17.95
N ILE A 51 1.26 2.08 -19.02
CA ILE A 51 0.28 3.12 -19.32
C ILE A 51 -1.11 2.49 -19.27
N THR A 52 -2.03 3.17 -18.58
CA THR A 52 -3.46 2.81 -18.52
C THR A 52 -4.27 3.91 -19.20
N ARG A 53 -5.57 3.69 -19.46
CA ARG A 53 -6.45 4.75 -19.97
C ARG A 53 -6.48 6.00 -19.08
N PHE A 54 -6.16 5.83 -17.80
CA PHE A 54 -6.23 6.86 -16.78
C PHE A 54 -4.91 7.61 -16.62
N GLY A 55 -3.81 7.12 -17.19
CA GLY A 55 -2.48 7.72 -17.10
C GLY A 55 -1.39 6.72 -16.73
N LYS A 56 -0.26 7.27 -16.26
CA LYS A 56 0.94 6.51 -15.88
C LYS A 56 0.63 5.59 -14.70
N ALA A 57 1.10 4.36 -14.79
CA ALA A 57 0.93 3.35 -13.77
C ALA A 57 2.24 2.62 -13.49
N ILE A 58 2.31 2.00 -12.31
CA ILE A 58 3.50 1.28 -11.89
C ILE A 58 3.16 0.08 -11.00
N GLY A 59 3.86 -1.03 -11.22
CA GLY A 59 3.68 -2.28 -10.50
C GLY A 59 4.95 -2.75 -9.80
N PHE A 60 4.79 -3.31 -8.60
CA PHE A 60 5.90 -3.81 -7.76
C PHE A 60 5.61 -5.21 -7.21
N GLU A 61 6.66 -6.03 -7.12
CA GLU A 61 6.68 -7.25 -6.31
C GLU A 61 7.55 -7.02 -5.08
N THR A 62 6.95 -6.55 -4.00
CA THR A 62 7.69 -6.15 -2.80
C THR A 62 6.85 -6.35 -1.54
N ILE A 63 7.54 -6.51 -0.39
CA ILE A 63 6.87 -6.57 0.92
C ILE A 63 6.60 -5.17 1.50
N ASN A 64 7.24 -4.13 0.96
CA ASN A 64 7.10 -2.75 1.41
C ASN A 64 5.77 -2.14 0.94
N ASP A 65 4.91 -1.69 1.86
CA ASP A 65 3.63 -1.05 1.50
C ASP A 65 3.78 0.44 1.19
N THR A 66 4.88 1.07 1.63
CA THR A 66 5.15 2.50 1.48
C THR A 66 5.25 2.91 0.00
N VAL A 67 5.63 1.96 -0.87
CA VAL A 67 5.67 2.17 -2.34
C VAL A 67 4.34 2.64 -2.91
N LEU A 68 3.20 2.20 -2.34
CA LEU A 68 1.87 2.60 -2.82
C LEU A 68 1.66 4.12 -2.67
N LYS A 69 1.87 4.63 -1.44
CA LYS A 69 1.65 6.04 -1.12
C LYS A 69 2.69 6.94 -1.79
N LEU A 70 3.94 6.48 -1.84
CA LEU A 70 5.03 7.25 -2.40
C LEU A 70 4.90 7.36 -3.94
N ALA A 71 4.60 6.26 -4.64
CA ALA A 71 4.37 6.29 -6.09
C ALA A 71 3.17 7.20 -6.46
N GLN A 72 2.09 7.19 -5.68
CA GLN A 72 0.98 8.13 -5.87
C GLN A 72 1.45 9.59 -5.76
N LYS A 73 2.28 9.91 -4.76
CA LYS A 73 2.86 11.26 -4.62
C LYS A 73 3.80 11.66 -5.77
N MET A 74 4.44 10.68 -6.41
CA MET A 74 5.28 10.89 -7.60
C MET A 74 4.47 11.06 -8.90
N GLY A 75 3.13 10.97 -8.83
CA GLY A 75 2.25 11.24 -9.96
C GLY A 75 1.76 10.01 -10.74
N TYR A 76 2.00 8.80 -10.24
CA TYR A 76 1.42 7.59 -10.82
C TYR A 76 -0.06 7.48 -10.45
N VAL A 77 -0.92 7.35 -11.46
CA VAL A 77 -2.38 7.33 -11.33
C VAL A 77 -2.87 6.00 -10.79
N VAL A 78 -2.28 4.89 -11.24
CA VAL A 78 -2.59 3.53 -10.80
C VAL A 78 -1.31 2.89 -10.27
N VAL A 79 -1.37 2.33 -9.07
CA VAL A 79 -0.22 1.70 -8.42
C VAL A 79 -0.61 0.32 -7.95
N VAL A 80 0.19 -0.69 -8.34
CA VAL A 80 0.00 -2.09 -7.97
C VAL A 80 1.17 -2.54 -7.11
N ARG A 81 0.87 -3.21 -6.00
CA ARG A 81 1.86 -3.89 -5.20
C ARG A 81 1.40 -5.31 -4.91
N LYS A 82 2.24 -6.29 -5.25
CA LYS A 82 2.07 -7.69 -4.91
C LYS A 82 3.12 -8.09 -3.87
N ASP A 83 2.66 -8.72 -2.79
CA ASP A 83 3.54 -9.32 -1.78
C ASP A 83 4.03 -10.68 -2.28
N PRO A 84 5.35 -10.88 -2.50
CA PRO A 84 5.88 -12.14 -3.01
C PRO A 84 5.80 -13.27 -1.98
N ARG A 85 5.67 -12.97 -0.68
CA ARG A 85 5.59 -13.99 0.39
C ARG A 85 4.16 -14.43 0.66
N LYS A 86 3.23 -13.48 0.74
CA LYS A 86 1.83 -13.76 1.09
C LYS A 86 0.88 -13.81 -0.10
N GLY A 87 1.35 -13.42 -1.29
CA GLY A 87 0.53 -13.30 -2.49
C GLY A 87 -0.48 -12.15 -2.45
N TYR A 88 -0.38 -11.26 -1.46
CA TYR A 88 -1.35 -10.17 -1.29
C TYR A 88 -1.18 -9.11 -2.35
N VAL A 89 -2.26 -8.78 -3.03
CA VAL A 89 -2.27 -7.73 -4.05
C VAL A 89 -3.04 -6.52 -3.54
N ARG A 90 -2.45 -5.34 -3.75
CA ARG A 90 -3.09 -4.06 -3.49
C ARG A 90 -2.93 -3.18 -4.71
N ILE A 91 -4.07 -2.71 -5.23
CA ILE A 91 -4.14 -1.78 -6.33
C ILE A 91 -4.80 -0.53 -5.80
N LYS A 92 -4.12 0.60 -5.91
CA LYS A 92 -4.65 1.91 -5.50
C LYS A 92 -4.56 2.89 -6.64
N THR A 93 -5.54 3.79 -6.67
CA THR A 93 -5.56 4.92 -7.59
C THR A 93 -5.49 6.23 -6.82
N LEU A 94 -5.14 7.31 -7.52
CA LEU A 94 -5.14 8.65 -6.92
C LEU A 94 -6.53 8.98 -6.33
N PRO A 95 -6.58 9.64 -5.16
CA PRO A 95 -7.83 10.15 -4.61
C PRO A 95 -8.44 11.21 -5.52
N ASP A 96 -9.78 11.35 -5.50
CA ASP A 96 -10.49 12.32 -6.33
C ASP A 96 -10.20 13.76 -5.85
N ASN A 97 -9.34 14.46 -6.58
CA ASN A 97 -9.02 15.87 -6.37
C ASN A 97 -9.73 16.76 -7.42
N GLY A 98 -11.05 16.63 -7.57
CA GLY A 98 -11.86 17.47 -8.46
C GLY A 98 -12.00 17.00 -9.92
N SER A 99 -11.16 16.09 -10.40
CA SER A 99 -11.40 15.30 -11.63
C SER A 99 -11.91 13.91 -11.25
N LYS A 100 -12.81 13.30 -12.05
CA LYS A 100 -13.17 11.88 -11.91
C LYS A 100 -11.89 11.04 -12.05
N GLY A 101 -11.27 10.66 -10.93
CA GLY A 101 -10.07 9.84 -10.91
C GLY A 101 -10.33 8.44 -11.48
N ALA A 102 -9.29 7.63 -11.58
CA ALA A 102 -9.41 6.26 -12.08
C ALA A 102 -10.42 5.42 -11.26
N ASP A 103 -11.23 4.61 -11.93
CA ASP A 103 -12.16 3.66 -11.30
C ASP A 103 -11.74 2.23 -11.64
N LEU A 104 -11.53 1.42 -10.59
CA LEU A 104 -11.08 0.03 -10.67
C LEU A 104 -12.24 -0.97 -10.78
N THR A 105 -13.49 -0.53 -10.91
CA THR A 105 -14.66 -1.43 -11.03
C THR A 105 -14.49 -2.44 -12.19
N LEU A 106 -14.09 -1.98 -13.38
CA LEU A 106 -13.82 -2.88 -14.51
C LEU A 106 -12.63 -3.81 -14.25
N ALA A 107 -11.58 -3.31 -13.57
CA ALA A 107 -10.42 -4.12 -13.19
C ALA A 107 -10.86 -5.28 -12.28
N TYR A 108 -11.68 -4.97 -11.28
CA TYR A 108 -12.21 -5.93 -10.33
C TYR A 108 -13.04 -7.02 -11.02
N GLU A 109 -13.96 -6.63 -11.91
CA GLU A 109 -14.79 -7.58 -12.64
C GLU A 109 -13.95 -8.52 -13.53
N GLN A 110 -12.94 -7.98 -14.22
CA GLN A 110 -12.05 -8.79 -15.05
C GLN A 110 -11.18 -9.72 -14.21
N LEU A 111 -10.54 -9.21 -13.15
CA LEU A 111 -9.69 -10.01 -12.26
C LEU A 111 -10.49 -11.14 -11.59
N LYS A 112 -11.73 -10.87 -11.19
CA LYS A 112 -12.63 -11.88 -10.62
C LYS A 112 -13.09 -12.92 -11.65
N LYS A 113 -13.21 -12.57 -12.93
CA LYS A 113 -13.53 -13.52 -14.00
C LYS A 113 -12.33 -14.43 -14.31
N ILE A 114 -11.11 -13.90 -14.28
CA ILE A 114 -9.89 -14.65 -14.58
C ILE A 114 -9.51 -15.57 -13.40
N ASP A 115 -9.63 -15.08 -12.17
CA ASP A 115 -9.34 -15.85 -10.96
C ASP A 115 -10.55 -15.82 -9.98
N PRO A 116 -11.57 -16.67 -10.24
CA PRO A 116 -12.80 -16.68 -9.45
C PRO A 116 -12.61 -17.23 -8.03
N ASP A 117 -11.54 -18.00 -7.80
CA ASP A 117 -11.22 -18.55 -6.49
C ASP A 117 -10.57 -17.52 -5.55
N ALA A 118 -9.99 -16.46 -6.11
CA ALA A 118 -9.35 -15.41 -5.34
C ALA A 118 -10.35 -14.48 -4.65
N THR A 119 -10.06 -14.12 -3.41
CA THR A 119 -10.91 -13.22 -2.63
C THR A 119 -10.58 -11.75 -2.95
N TRP A 120 -11.03 -11.28 -4.11
CA TRP A 120 -10.94 -9.87 -4.50
C TRP A 120 -11.97 -9.02 -3.76
N PHE A 121 -11.56 -7.84 -3.30
CA PHE A 121 -12.40 -6.87 -2.62
C PHE A 121 -12.18 -5.48 -3.19
N LEU A 122 -13.23 -4.90 -3.78
CA LEU A 122 -13.26 -3.52 -4.24
C LEU A 122 -13.83 -2.64 -3.12
N HIS A 123 -13.09 -1.61 -2.73
CA HIS A 123 -13.59 -0.60 -1.81
C HIS A 123 -14.71 0.21 -2.45
N VAL A 124 -15.70 0.66 -1.67
CA VAL A 124 -16.89 1.40 -2.14
C VAL A 124 -16.57 2.67 -2.94
N SER A 125 -15.35 3.22 -2.79
CA SER A 125 -14.91 4.38 -3.57
C SER A 125 -14.49 4.05 -5.01
N GLY A 126 -14.37 2.76 -5.37
CA GLY A 126 -13.83 2.32 -6.66
C GLY A 126 -12.32 2.55 -6.82
N LYS A 127 -11.64 3.15 -5.82
CA LYS A 127 -10.24 3.58 -5.95
C LYS A 127 -9.22 2.58 -5.41
N MET A 128 -9.68 1.60 -4.65
CA MET A 128 -8.84 0.62 -4.00
C MET A 128 -9.38 -0.78 -4.24
N LEU A 129 -8.54 -1.63 -4.80
CA LEU A 129 -8.82 -3.04 -5.02
C LEU A 129 -7.77 -3.86 -4.26
N LEU A 130 -8.27 -4.78 -3.45
CA LEU A 130 -7.48 -5.56 -2.50
C LEU A 130 -7.71 -7.04 -2.74
N ASN A 131 -6.65 -7.82 -2.65
CA ASN A 131 -6.70 -9.28 -2.56
C ASN A 131 -5.68 -9.69 -1.49
N GLY A 132 -6.04 -9.48 -0.22
CA GLY A 132 -5.07 -9.62 0.86
C GLY A 132 -5.29 -8.65 2.01
N THR A 133 -5.49 -9.16 3.22
CA THR A 133 -5.53 -8.41 4.47
C THR A 133 -5.21 -9.36 5.62
N PRO A 134 -4.32 -8.98 6.54
CA PRO A 134 -4.05 -9.75 7.75
C PRO A 134 -5.31 -10.01 8.60
N LYS A 135 -6.36 -9.19 8.43
CA LYS A 135 -7.62 -9.27 9.20
C LYS A 135 -8.57 -10.37 8.72
N ASN A 136 -8.32 -11.02 7.59
CA ASN A 136 -9.18 -12.08 7.06
C ASN A 136 -8.39 -13.38 6.84
N PRO A 137 -8.39 -14.31 7.81
CA PRO A 137 -7.64 -15.56 7.73
C PRO A 137 -8.13 -16.52 6.64
N LYS A 138 -9.40 -16.41 6.21
CA LYS A 138 -10.02 -17.32 5.23
C LYS A 138 -9.78 -16.90 3.78
N MET A 139 -9.01 -15.84 3.56
CA MET A 139 -8.84 -15.29 2.23
C MET A 139 -7.95 -16.15 1.35
N LYS A 140 -8.25 -16.13 0.06
CA LYS A 140 -7.48 -16.82 -0.96
C LYS A 140 -6.70 -15.78 -1.77
N PRO A 141 -5.35 -15.75 -1.66
CA PRO A 141 -4.53 -14.89 -2.51
C PRO A 141 -4.66 -15.36 -3.97
N THR A 142 -4.57 -14.41 -4.89
CA THR A 142 -4.65 -14.68 -6.32
C THR A 142 -3.46 -15.47 -6.80
N LYS A 143 -3.70 -16.34 -7.78
CA LYS A 143 -2.64 -17.08 -8.48
C LYS A 143 -1.98 -16.23 -9.58
N LEU A 144 -2.58 -15.09 -9.94
CA LEU A 144 -2.11 -14.23 -11.01
C LEU A 144 -0.75 -13.61 -10.69
N GLY A 145 0.15 -13.61 -11.66
CA GLY A 145 1.42 -12.90 -11.60
C GLY A 145 1.22 -11.38 -11.59
N LEU A 146 2.26 -10.61 -11.22
CA LEU A 146 2.19 -9.16 -11.38
C LEU A 146 1.94 -8.78 -12.85
N ASP A 147 2.56 -9.47 -13.80
CA ASP A 147 2.37 -9.20 -15.24
C ASP A 147 0.96 -9.43 -15.73
N ASP A 148 0.27 -10.47 -15.22
CA ASP A 148 -1.10 -10.74 -15.60
C ASP A 148 -2.04 -9.64 -15.10
N ILE A 149 -1.77 -9.13 -13.89
CA ILE A 149 -2.51 -8.00 -13.32
C ILE A 149 -2.24 -6.73 -14.13
N ILE A 150 -0.99 -6.46 -14.51
CA ILE A 150 -0.63 -5.31 -15.35
C ILE A 150 -1.37 -5.36 -16.68
N LYS A 151 -1.39 -6.52 -17.36
CA LYS A 151 -2.11 -6.69 -18.64
C LYS A 151 -3.61 -6.41 -18.53
N VAL A 152 -4.23 -6.73 -17.39
CA VAL A 152 -5.64 -6.39 -17.14
C VAL A 152 -5.79 -4.88 -16.97
N LEU A 153 -4.90 -4.25 -16.23
CA LEU A 153 -4.92 -2.80 -15.98
C LEU A 153 -4.62 -1.96 -17.22
N GLU A 154 -3.82 -2.46 -18.16
CA GLU A 154 -3.54 -1.80 -19.45
C GLU A 154 -4.75 -1.80 -20.38
N LYS A 155 -5.63 -2.82 -20.27
CA LYS A 155 -6.80 -2.99 -21.14
C LYS A 155 -8.04 -2.23 -20.69
N ILE A 156 -8.08 -1.84 -19.42
CA ILE A 156 -9.20 -1.08 -18.85
C ILE A 156 -8.99 0.39 -19.10
#